data_AF-A0A9D1I990-F1
#
_entry.id   AF-A0A9D1I990-F1
#
_cell.length_a   1.000
_cell.length_b   1.000
_cell.length_c   1.000
_cell.angle_alpha   90.00
_cell.angle_beta   90.00
_cell.angle_gamma   90.00
#
_symmetry.space_group_name_H-M   'P 1'
#
loop_
_entity.id
_entity.type
_entity.pdbx_description
1 polymer ?
#
loop_
_entity_poly.entity_id
_entity_poly.type
_entity_poly.pdbx_seq_one_letter_code
_entity_poly.pdbx_strand_id
1 'polypeptide(L)'
;TKFYGRRYRITNLLLRSRVELHFEKGAVLWQSPIYRDYKYAPVYGHDMAIPNVNWTHCLHVANLPTIQCANSEYVKITGFGKIRSVDTGAEEGVRMPGYSTGCPDRIHQIPIGFYETKRIELRDFELVRTNNYHIGLYGCAYVYAANLKLHEVRCVSGDGFGLSKGSHHVALNRNFLQSNDDGVVLSGCYFDPRGLVWWKSRLGKHGGTRHVRIAHSYLNSGGGKALAFITWGTSDPNYECQEISDITAYDNYLISTNPVGAWPDNPYNGKAPFDNSETDDYSPVKSVRIFNNKYEGNCTIAPIRATDFLSDCGIYSADDFQNKDFCISRQPNLSNWSYKKNKKKDSVSVRRIGGKICGVMQYFKEGDTSLYQGLHLLAGAHKCTFEVMTGATGAYLFVQNIRTGEILAERHIVSPEAFQSFELKFMLSEDSDLYLGVRHPADMTSEEDFTALQRASMESVER
;
A
#
# COMPACT_ATOMS: atom_id res chain seq x y z
N THR A 1 -10.95 -10.79 43.42
CA THR A 1 -9.94 -10.47 42.38
C THR A 1 -9.92 -11.47 41.21
N LYS A 2 -11.09 -11.92 40.70
CA LYS A 2 -11.21 -12.87 39.56
C LYS A 2 -11.64 -12.22 38.24
N PHE A 3 -11.39 -10.92 38.03
CA PHE A 3 -11.93 -10.20 36.86
C PHE A 3 -11.15 -10.41 35.56
N TYR A 4 -10.00 -11.06 35.60
CA TYR A 4 -9.23 -11.43 34.40
C TYR A 4 -8.77 -12.88 34.60
N GLY A 5 -8.78 -13.70 33.55
CA GLY A 5 -8.29 -15.08 33.61
C GLY A 5 -6.77 -15.13 33.85
N ARG A 6 -6.13 -16.26 33.49
CA ARG A 6 -4.70 -16.44 33.79
C ARG A 6 -3.85 -15.39 33.06
N ARG A 7 -3.15 -14.56 33.82
CA ARG A 7 -2.27 -13.50 33.31
C ARG A 7 -0.84 -14.01 33.20
N TYR A 8 -0.23 -13.77 32.06
CA TYR A 8 1.14 -14.14 31.75
C TYR A 8 1.92 -12.87 31.44
N ARG A 9 2.78 -12.45 32.36
CA ARG A 9 3.62 -11.28 32.15
C ARG A 9 4.81 -11.65 31.24
N ILE A 10 5.02 -10.88 30.18
CA ILE A 10 6.05 -11.13 29.17
C ILE A 10 6.76 -9.84 28.77
N THR A 11 7.89 -9.98 28.08
CA THR A 11 8.64 -8.86 27.49
C THR A 11 8.63 -8.95 25.98
N ASN A 12 9.56 -9.71 25.39
CA ASN A 12 9.60 -10.07 23.98
C ASN A 12 9.55 -11.59 23.84
N LEU A 13 8.63 -12.09 23.01
CA LEU A 13 8.54 -13.49 22.60
C LEU A 13 8.89 -13.60 21.12
N LEU A 14 10.02 -14.24 20.81
CA LEU A 14 10.42 -14.53 19.44
C LEU A 14 9.84 -15.88 18.99
N LEU A 15 8.94 -15.84 18.01
CA LEU A 15 8.36 -17.03 17.39
C LEU A 15 9.28 -17.59 16.29
N ARG A 16 9.28 -18.91 16.16
CA ARG A 16 9.97 -19.65 15.08
C ARG A 16 8.99 -20.05 13.96
N SER A 17 9.52 -20.52 12.83
CA SER A 17 8.69 -21.14 11.78
C SER A 17 7.87 -22.33 12.28
N ARG A 18 6.72 -22.56 11.65
CA ARG A 18 5.85 -23.74 11.87
C ARG A 18 5.38 -23.85 13.31
N VAL A 19 4.90 -22.73 13.84
CA VAL A 19 4.40 -22.63 15.21
C VAL A 19 3.01 -22.00 15.24
N GLU A 20 2.23 -22.43 16.21
CA GLU A 20 1.00 -21.76 16.61
C GLU A 20 1.15 -21.29 18.06
N LEU A 21 0.95 -20.00 18.28
CA LEU A 21 0.71 -19.44 19.60
C LEU A 21 -0.81 -19.34 19.79
N HIS A 22 -1.38 -20.29 20.52
CA HIS A 22 -2.80 -20.36 20.81
C HIS A 22 -3.12 -19.73 22.16
N PHE A 23 -4.11 -18.83 22.19
CA PHE A 23 -4.63 -18.22 23.41
C PHE A 23 -5.94 -18.84 23.84
N GLU A 24 -5.91 -19.55 24.96
CA GLU A 24 -7.12 -20.04 25.63
C GLU A 24 -8.03 -18.89 26.06
N LYS A 25 -9.34 -19.17 26.13
CA LYS A 25 -10.34 -18.19 26.57
C LYS A 25 -9.97 -17.65 27.96
N GLY A 26 -9.88 -16.33 28.07
CA GLY A 26 -9.54 -15.64 29.31
C GLY A 26 -8.03 -15.55 29.61
N ALA A 27 -7.17 -16.15 28.79
CA ALA A 27 -5.73 -15.91 28.88
C ALA A 27 -5.41 -14.46 28.52
N VAL A 28 -4.53 -13.83 29.30
CA VAL A 28 -4.04 -12.48 29.02
C VAL A 28 -2.51 -12.52 28.99
N LEU A 29 -1.95 -12.28 27.83
CA LEU A 29 -0.52 -12.03 27.66
C LEU A 29 -0.28 -10.54 27.87
N TRP A 30 0.45 -10.18 28.92
CA TRP A 30 0.60 -8.79 29.35
C TRP A 30 2.06 -8.35 29.25
N GLN A 31 2.30 -7.30 28.48
CA GLN A 31 3.59 -6.62 28.45
C GLN A 31 4.03 -6.20 29.86
N SER A 32 5.27 -6.48 30.24
CA SER A 32 5.80 -6.09 31.53
C SER A 32 6.07 -4.58 31.60
N PRO A 33 5.67 -3.89 32.69
CA PRO A 33 6.10 -2.52 32.97
C PRO A 33 7.50 -2.44 33.59
N ILE A 34 8.09 -3.58 33.94
CA ILE A 34 9.31 -3.62 34.73
C ILE A 34 10.50 -3.70 33.78
N TYR A 35 11.27 -2.63 33.67
CA TYR A 35 12.51 -2.57 32.89
C TYR A 35 13.40 -3.81 33.06
N ARG A 36 13.55 -4.26 34.32
CA ARG A 36 14.42 -5.37 34.71
C ARG A 36 13.94 -6.74 34.19
N ASP A 37 12.69 -6.86 33.76
CA ASP A 37 12.17 -8.10 33.16
C ASP A 37 12.70 -8.31 31.72
N TYR A 38 13.21 -7.25 31.08
CA TYR A 38 13.67 -7.30 29.69
C TYR A 38 15.11 -7.80 29.61
N LYS A 39 15.39 -8.70 28.65
CA LYS A 39 16.74 -9.22 28.37
C LYS A 39 17.59 -8.30 27.49
N TYR A 40 16.99 -7.23 27.00
CA TYR A 40 17.67 -6.13 26.32
C TYR A 40 17.40 -4.85 27.12
N ALA A 41 18.09 -3.75 26.81
CA ALA A 41 17.82 -2.45 27.40
C ALA A 41 16.69 -1.75 26.65
N PRO A 42 15.42 -1.79 27.11
CA PRO A 42 14.34 -1.07 26.46
C PRO A 42 14.49 0.44 26.66
N VAL A 43 13.88 1.22 25.76
CA VAL A 43 13.82 2.67 25.86
C VAL A 43 12.43 3.09 26.34
N TYR A 44 12.40 4.01 27.30
CA TYR A 44 11.20 4.68 27.78
C TYR A 44 10.83 5.87 26.90
N GLY A 45 9.56 6.26 26.92
CA GLY A 45 9.07 7.37 26.09
C GLY A 45 8.60 6.90 24.71
N HIS A 46 7.90 7.80 24.04
CA HIS A 46 7.32 7.53 22.72
C HIS A 46 8.34 7.59 21.60
N ASP A 47 9.20 8.60 21.64
CA ASP A 47 10.14 8.95 20.57
C ASP A 47 11.59 8.93 21.07
N MET A 48 12.50 8.59 20.16
CA MET A 48 13.94 8.72 20.36
C MET A 48 14.50 9.65 19.29
N ALA A 49 15.21 10.71 19.66
CA ALA A 49 15.78 11.62 18.67
C ALA A 49 16.88 10.92 17.85
N ILE A 50 16.69 10.84 16.53
CA ILE A 50 17.73 10.47 15.57
C ILE A 50 17.92 11.70 14.66
N PRO A 51 19.16 12.25 14.56
CA PRO A 51 19.39 13.45 13.75
C PRO A 51 18.86 13.32 12.32
N ASN A 52 18.10 14.32 11.88
CA ASN A 52 17.50 14.42 10.54
C ASN A 52 16.51 13.29 10.17
N VAL A 53 15.96 12.57 11.15
CA VAL A 53 14.95 11.54 10.90
C VAL A 53 13.66 11.91 11.63
N ASN A 54 12.55 12.00 10.88
CA ASN A 54 11.23 12.24 11.43
C ASN A 54 10.56 10.96 11.94
N TRP A 55 9.62 11.11 12.87
CA TRP A 55 8.75 10.04 13.38
C TRP A 55 9.52 8.80 13.87
N THR A 56 10.53 9.06 14.70
CA THR A 56 11.45 8.07 15.29
C THR A 56 10.86 7.42 16.54
N HIS A 57 9.65 6.89 16.39
CA HIS A 57 8.95 6.21 17.48
C HIS A 57 9.79 5.03 18.00
N CYS A 58 9.95 4.92 19.33
CA CYS A 58 10.76 3.91 19.99
C CYS A 58 10.42 2.47 19.53
N LEU A 59 9.17 2.21 19.19
CA LEU A 59 8.69 0.92 18.65
C LEU A 59 9.42 0.47 17.36
N HIS A 60 9.88 1.44 16.55
CA HIS A 60 10.55 1.19 15.28
C HIS A 60 12.07 1.11 15.46
N VAL A 61 12.61 1.98 16.31
CA VAL A 61 14.06 2.29 16.34
C VAL A 61 14.80 1.73 17.54
N ALA A 62 14.11 1.35 18.63
CA ALA A 62 14.76 1.04 19.90
C ALA A 62 14.20 -0.20 20.62
N ASN A 63 12.89 -0.43 20.55
CA ASN A 63 12.22 -1.50 21.28
C ASN A 63 11.85 -2.67 20.37
N LEU A 64 12.03 -3.89 20.87
CA LEU A 64 11.52 -5.09 20.20
C LEU A 64 9.99 -5.16 20.29
N PRO A 65 9.29 -5.81 19.35
CA PRO A 65 7.87 -6.13 19.50
C PRO A 65 7.61 -7.04 20.70
N THR A 66 6.40 -7.03 21.25
CA THR A 66 6.01 -7.94 22.34
C THR A 66 5.98 -9.39 21.85
N ILE A 67 5.37 -9.64 20.69
CA ILE A 67 5.44 -10.89 19.95
C ILE A 67 6.12 -10.59 18.62
N GLN A 68 7.28 -11.17 18.42
CA GLN A 68 8.11 -10.95 17.25
C GLN A 68 8.20 -12.21 16.41
N CYS A 69 8.25 -12.03 15.10
CA CYS A 69 8.67 -13.08 14.18
C CYS A 69 9.54 -12.48 13.08
N ALA A 70 10.61 -13.16 12.69
CA ALA A 70 11.52 -12.66 11.67
C ALA A 70 12.00 -13.79 10.76
N ASN A 71 12.05 -13.55 9.45
CA ASN A 71 12.60 -14.48 8.45
C ASN A 71 12.06 -15.92 8.60
N SER A 72 10.74 -16.04 8.82
CA SER A 72 10.09 -17.30 9.20
C SER A 72 8.88 -17.60 8.32
N GLU A 73 8.35 -18.81 8.41
CA GLU A 73 7.17 -19.23 7.64
C GLU A 73 6.20 -20.12 8.44
N TYR A 74 4.93 -20.12 8.03
CA TYR A 74 3.86 -20.92 8.64
C TYR A 74 3.69 -20.61 10.13
N VAL A 75 3.28 -19.37 10.42
CA VAL A 75 3.13 -18.87 11.79
C VAL A 75 1.69 -18.53 12.06
N LYS A 76 1.17 -19.01 13.18
CA LYS A 76 -0.20 -18.74 13.61
C LYS A 76 -0.23 -18.07 14.98
N ILE A 77 -1.10 -17.09 15.14
CA ILE A 77 -1.54 -16.58 16.42
C ILE A 77 -3.06 -16.68 16.45
N THR A 78 -3.61 -17.49 17.34
CA THR A 78 -5.03 -17.86 17.31
C THR A 78 -5.63 -17.89 18.72
N GLY A 79 -6.96 -18.06 18.79
CA GLY A 79 -7.67 -18.29 20.05
C GLY A 79 -8.29 -17.02 20.62
N PHE A 80 -9.00 -17.14 21.74
CA PHE A 80 -9.93 -16.12 22.26
C PHE A 80 -9.40 -15.34 23.47
N GLY A 81 -8.07 -15.27 23.61
CA GLY A 81 -7.41 -14.50 24.66
C GLY A 81 -7.09 -13.07 24.23
N LYS A 82 -6.27 -12.42 25.05
CA LYS A 82 -5.92 -11.00 24.88
C LYS A 82 -4.40 -10.81 24.96
N ILE A 83 -3.88 -9.94 24.11
CA ILE A 83 -2.57 -9.33 24.31
C ILE A 83 -2.81 -7.90 24.78
N ARG A 84 -2.16 -7.53 25.88
CA ARG A 84 -2.30 -6.23 26.51
C ARG A 84 -0.94 -5.54 26.59
N SER A 85 -0.84 -4.33 26.05
CA SER A 85 0.35 -3.50 26.21
C SER A 85 0.41 -2.86 27.59
N VAL A 86 1.57 -2.29 27.89
CA VAL A 86 1.75 -1.55 29.13
C VAL A 86 1.10 -0.18 29.04
N ASP A 87 0.38 0.21 30.06
CA ASP A 87 -0.50 1.38 30.01
C ASP A 87 -0.52 2.13 31.34
N THR A 88 0.54 1.97 32.14
CA THR A 88 0.77 2.69 33.40
C THR A 88 0.54 4.19 33.19
N GLY A 89 -0.21 4.82 34.10
CA GLY A 89 -0.53 6.24 34.05
C GLY A 89 -1.69 6.62 33.12
N ALA A 90 -2.31 5.66 32.41
CA ALA A 90 -3.45 5.89 31.52
C ALA A 90 -4.74 5.22 32.01
N GLU A 91 -4.98 5.23 33.32
CA GLU A 91 -6.10 4.58 33.98
C GLU A 91 -7.47 5.13 33.53
N GLU A 92 -7.54 6.40 33.12
CA GLU A 92 -8.81 7.16 32.99
C GLU A 92 -9.62 7.00 31.68
N GLY A 93 -9.09 6.41 30.60
CA GLY A 93 -9.89 6.13 29.39
C GLY A 93 -9.49 6.89 28.13
N VAL A 94 -10.20 6.59 27.03
CA VAL A 94 -10.01 7.19 25.69
C VAL A 94 -10.79 8.52 25.53
N ARG A 95 -11.61 8.92 26.51
CA ARG A 95 -12.63 9.98 26.35
C ARG A 95 -12.18 11.43 26.62
N MET A 96 -10.94 11.71 27.07
CA MET A 96 -10.49 13.06 27.49
C MET A 96 -8.93 13.20 27.42
N PRO A 97 -8.33 14.42 27.49
CA PRO A 97 -7.00 14.77 26.92
C PRO A 97 -5.74 14.19 27.61
N GLY A 98 -5.84 13.04 28.28
CA GLY A 98 -4.76 12.38 29.03
C GLY A 98 -4.36 11.00 28.49
N TYR A 99 -4.69 10.64 27.25
CA TYR A 99 -4.28 9.31 26.74
C TYR A 99 -2.74 9.19 26.58
N SER A 100 -2.00 10.30 26.55
CA SER A 100 -0.54 10.31 26.63
C SER A 100 -0.01 10.43 28.07
N THR A 101 -0.86 10.42 29.10
CA THR A 101 -0.42 10.46 30.50
C THR A 101 0.45 9.22 30.79
N GLY A 102 1.61 9.46 31.42
CA GLY A 102 2.62 8.43 31.69
C GLY A 102 3.44 8.01 30.46
N CYS A 103 3.29 8.67 29.31
CA CYS A 103 4.05 8.38 28.10
C CYS A 103 5.58 8.38 28.32
N PRO A 104 6.20 9.38 28.99
CA PRO A 104 7.64 9.38 29.25
C PRO A 104 8.15 8.16 30.03
N ASP A 105 7.32 7.55 30.87
CA ASP A 105 7.69 6.43 31.76
C ASP A 105 7.30 5.07 31.18
N ARG A 106 6.92 5.03 29.90
CA ARG A 106 6.36 3.85 29.25
C ARG A 106 7.31 3.25 28.22
N ILE A 107 7.44 1.92 28.23
CA ILE A 107 8.11 1.17 27.17
C ILE A 107 7.10 0.95 26.03
N HIS A 108 7.25 1.69 24.94
CA HIS A 108 6.38 1.57 23.76
C HIS A 108 6.84 0.40 22.89
N GLN A 109 5.95 -0.55 22.61
CA GLN A 109 6.20 -1.73 21.78
C GLN A 109 5.01 -1.97 20.85
N ILE A 110 5.29 -2.53 19.67
CA ILE A 110 4.24 -3.14 18.85
C ILE A 110 3.87 -4.49 19.50
N PRO A 111 2.60 -4.78 19.82
CA PRO A 111 2.18 -6.09 20.28
C PRO A 111 2.61 -7.23 19.34
N ILE A 112 2.41 -7.07 18.04
CA ILE A 112 2.78 -8.07 17.02
C ILE A 112 3.64 -7.40 15.94
N GLY A 113 4.94 -7.69 15.91
CA GLY A 113 5.86 -7.15 14.90
C GLY A 113 6.55 -8.26 14.13
N PHE A 114 6.16 -8.45 12.87
CA PHE A 114 6.68 -9.49 11.98
C PHE A 114 7.49 -8.88 10.84
N TYR A 115 8.65 -9.46 10.55
CA TYR A 115 9.56 -9.02 9.50
C TYR A 115 9.94 -10.18 8.57
N GLU A 116 9.83 -10.00 7.25
CA GLU A 116 10.16 -11.03 6.24
C GLU A 116 9.53 -12.41 6.55
N THR A 117 8.29 -12.40 7.05
CA THR A 117 7.57 -13.62 7.48
C THR A 117 6.47 -13.99 6.51
N LYS A 118 6.30 -15.28 6.21
CA LYS A 118 5.37 -15.76 5.18
C LYS A 118 4.34 -16.75 5.73
N ARG A 119 3.14 -16.77 5.14
CA ARG A 119 2.06 -17.72 5.48
C ARG A 119 1.65 -17.53 6.95
N ILE A 120 1.04 -16.38 7.20
CA ILE A 120 0.70 -15.90 8.54
C ILE A 120 -0.81 -16.02 8.73
N GLU A 121 -1.24 -16.58 9.85
CA GLU A 121 -2.65 -16.59 10.28
C GLU A 121 -2.78 -15.88 11.64
N LEU A 122 -3.55 -14.80 11.69
CA LEU A 122 -3.90 -14.09 12.92
C LEU A 122 -5.42 -14.18 13.11
N ARG A 123 -5.92 -14.85 14.15
CA ARG A 123 -7.37 -15.07 14.25
C ARG A 123 -7.94 -15.11 15.66
N ASP A 124 -9.12 -14.51 15.83
CA ASP A 124 -10.04 -14.68 16.96
C ASP A 124 -9.60 -14.09 18.32
N PHE A 125 -8.50 -13.33 18.40
CA PHE A 125 -7.98 -12.72 19.64
C PHE A 125 -8.17 -11.19 19.70
N GLU A 126 -7.91 -10.61 20.87
CA GLU A 126 -7.95 -9.16 21.08
C GLU A 126 -6.55 -8.56 21.35
N LEU A 127 -6.26 -7.41 20.74
CA LEU A 127 -5.19 -6.50 21.17
C LEU A 127 -5.85 -5.34 21.92
N VAL A 128 -5.56 -5.19 23.20
CA VAL A 128 -6.25 -4.23 24.07
C VAL A 128 -5.26 -3.28 24.70
N ARG A 129 -5.68 -2.02 24.82
CA ARG A 129 -4.90 -0.98 25.51
C ARG A 129 -3.50 -0.85 24.98
N THR A 130 -3.39 -1.01 23.66
CA THR A 130 -2.15 -0.82 22.94
C THR A 130 -1.62 0.57 23.21
N ASN A 131 -0.33 0.67 23.50
CA ASN A 131 0.32 1.95 23.74
C ASN A 131 0.97 2.51 22.48
N ASN A 132 0.84 1.85 21.34
CA ASN A 132 1.35 2.30 20.05
C ASN A 132 0.70 1.47 18.92
N TYR A 133 1.38 1.28 17.77
CA TYR A 133 0.93 0.45 16.66
C TYR A 133 0.55 -0.95 17.17
N HIS A 134 -0.57 -1.50 16.71
CA HIS A 134 -1.07 -2.82 17.09
C HIS A 134 -0.29 -3.95 16.40
N ILE A 135 -0.16 -3.87 15.08
CA ILE A 135 0.43 -4.92 14.25
C ILE A 135 1.33 -4.28 13.19
N GLY A 136 2.61 -4.63 13.19
CA GLY A 136 3.57 -4.29 12.14
C GLY A 136 3.91 -5.50 11.29
N LEU A 137 3.56 -5.48 10.01
CA LEU A 137 3.85 -6.55 9.05
C LEU A 137 4.76 -6.01 7.95
N TYR A 138 6.07 -6.22 8.09
CA TYR A 138 7.09 -5.61 7.23
C TYR A 138 7.72 -6.66 6.31
N GLY A 139 7.51 -6.52 5.00
CA GLY A 139 7.97 -7.50 4.00
C GLY A 139 7.33 -8.87 4.17
N CYS A 140 6.13 -8.95 4.73
CA CYS A 140 5.42 -10.18 5.00
C CYS A 140 4.56 -10.62 3.80
N ALA A 141 4.34 -11.92 3.64
CA ALA A 141 3.56 -12.43 2.50
C ALA A 141 2.55 -13.51 2.87
N TYR A 142 1.43 -13.58 2.15
CA TYR A 142 0.37 -14.57 2.38
C TYR A 142 -0.17 -14.47 3.82
N VAL A 143 -0.76 -13.32 4.12
CA VAL A 143 -1.28 -12.98 5.45
C VAL A 143 -2.79 -13.12 5.45
N TYR A 144 -3.33 -13.85 6.41
CA TYR A 144 -4.75 -13.85 6.73
C TYR A 144 -4.94 -13.36 8.17
N ALA A 145 -5.68 -12.26 8.34
CA ALA A 145 -6.02 -11.73 9.66
C ALA A 145 -7.53 -11.53 9.77
N ALA A 146 -8.18 -12.22 10.71
CA ALA A 146 -9.63 -12.17 10.84
C ALA A 146 -10.16 -12.25 12.26
N ASN A 147 -11.34 -11.64 12.46
CA ASN A 147 -12.03 -11.59 13.75
C ASN A 147 -11.17 -11.00 14.88
N LEU A 148 -10.22 -10.13 14.55
CA LEU A 148 -9.40 -9.46 15.56
C LEU A 148 -10.15 -8.25 16.12
N LYS A 149 -9.99 -7.99 17.42
CA LYS A 149 -10.42 -6.72 18.03
C LYS A 149 -9.20 -5.94 18.50
N LEU A 150 -9.04 -4.74 17.99
CA LEU A 150 -7.94 -3.82 18.23
C LEU A 150 -8.54 -2.58 18.90
N HIS A 151 -8.42 -2.43 20.22
CA HIS A 151 -9.23 -1.42 20.92
C HIS A 151 -8.63 -0.89 22.22
N GLU A 152 -9.27 0.16 22.73
CA GLU A 152 -8.90 0.88 23.96
C GLU A 152 -7.49 1.51 23.95
N VAL A 153 -6.99 1.98 22.81
CA VAL A 153 -5.66 2.61 22.68
C VAL A 153 -5.35 3.59 23.82
N ARG A 154 -4.14 3.47 24.38
CA ARG A 154 -3.66 4.19 25.59
C ARG A 154 -2.44 5.07 25.37
N CYS A 155 -2.05 5.34 24.13
CA CYS A 155 -1.09 6.39 23.79
C CYS A 155 -1.34 6.90 22.36
N VAL A 156 -0.52 7.83 21.89
CA VAL A 156 -0.48 8.24 20.47
C VAL A 156 -0.03 7.09 19.56
N SER A 157 -0.25 7.24 18.25
CA SER A 157 0.22 6.30 17.23
C SER A 157 -0.40 4.92 17.37
N GLY A 158 -1.72 4.85 17.48
CA GLY A 158 -2.46 3.59 17.67
C GLY A 158 -2.67 2.74 16.41
N ASP A 159 -1.79 2.77 15.42
CA ASP A 159 -2.06 2.19 14.10
C ASP A 159 -2.57 0.74 14.16
N GLY A 160 -3.52 0.35 13.32
CA GLY A 160 -4.06 -1.00 13.30
C GLY A 160 -3.11 -1.99 12.62
N PHE A 161 -3.19 -2.07 11.30
CA PHE A 161 -2.40 -2.98 10.47
C PHE A 161 -1.36 -2.20 9.66
N GLY A 162 -0.12 -2.21 10.11
CA GLY A 162 1.03 -1.66 9.41
C GLY A 162 1.51 -2.57 8.27
N LEU A 163 0.94 -2.46 7.06
CA LEU A 163 1.45 -3.18 5.88
C LEU A 163 2.52 -2.32 5.19
N SER A 164 3.78 -2.68 5.38
CA SER A 164 4.90 -1.90 4.83
C SER A 164 6.04 -2.80 4.35
N LYS A 165 7.04 -2.15 3.74
CA LYS A 165 8.27 -2.78 3.24
C LYS A 165 7.99 -3.95 2.30
N GLY A 166 6.99 -3.81 1.45
CA GLY A 166 6.66 -4.77 0.41
C GLY A 166 5.78 -5.93 0.85
N SER A 167 4.98 -5.75 1.90
CA SER A 167 4.02 -6.77 2.34
C SER A 167 2.97 -7.03 1.26
N HIS A 168 2.63 -8.31 1.02
CA HIS A 168 1.76 -8.67 -0.10
C HIS A 168 0.93 -9.94 0.08
N HIS A 169 -0.12 -10.07 -0.72
CA HIS A 169 -1.11 -11.18 -0.62
C HIS A 169 -1.71 -11.21 0.78
N VAL A 170 -2.39 -10.13 1.14
CA VAL A 170 -2.96 -9.91 2.47
C VAL A 170 -4.48 -9.94 2.38
N ALA A 171 -5.13 -10.66 3.29
CA ALA A 171 -6.58 -10.64 3.47
C ALA A 171 -6.90 -10.28 4.92
N LEU A 172 -7.50 -9.10 5.11
CA LEU A 172 -8.02 -8.60 6.37
C LEU A 172 -9.55 -8.74 6.33
N ASN A 173 -10.14 -9.48 7.26
CA ASN A 173 -11.57 -9.80 7.22
C ASN A 173 -12.24 -9.74 8.59
N ARG A 174 -13.36 -9.05 8.72
CA ARG A 174 -14.14 -8.99 9.98
C ARG A 174 -13.31 -8.51 11.19
N ASN A 175 -12.42 -7.55 10.97
CA ASN A 175 -11.65 -6.96 12.05
C ASN A 175 -12.38 -5.74 12.62
N PHE A 176 -12.23 -5.53 13.92
CA PHE A 176 -12.74 -4.35 14.62
C PHE A 176 -11.55 -3.54 15.14
N LEU A 177 -11.45 -2.29 14.70
CA LEU A 177 -10.46 -1.34 15.18
C LEU A 177 -11.17 -0.12 15.77
N GLN A 178 -10.77 0.24 16.98
CA GLN A 178 -11.04 1.53 17.60
C GLN A 178 -9.72 2.13 18.09
N SER A 179 -9.24 3.12 17.35
CA SER A 179 -7.93 3.73 17.53
C SER A 179 -7.98 5.26 17.41
N ASN A 180 -6.84 5.90 17.64
CA ASN A 180 -6.60 7.32 17.43
C ASN A 180 -5.69 7.62 16.23
N ASP A 181 -5.25 6.59 15.48
CA ASP A 181 -4.36 6.71 14.33
C ASP A 181 -4.74 5.72 13.19
N ASP A 182 -3.86 5.56 12.20
CA ASP A 182 -4.13 4.89 10.93
C ASP A 182 -4.65 3.44 11.07
N GLY A 183 -5.67 3.06 10.31
CA GLY A 183 -6.35 1.79 10.45
C GLY A 183 -5.66 0.64 9.74
N VAL A 184 -5.52 0.76 8.43
CA VAL A 184 -4.69 -0.10 7.60
C VAL A 184 -3.73 0.79 6.83
N VAL A 185 -2.45 0.69 7.14
CA VAL A 185 -1.38 1.37 6.41
C VAL A 185 -1.02 0.53 5.19
N LEU A 186 -1.10 1.15 4.02
CA LEU A 186 -0.67 0.64 2.73
C LEU A 186 0.54 1.47 2.31
N SER A 187 1.72 0.88 2.36
CA SER A 187 2.96 1.65 2.20
C SER A 187 3.83 1.19 1.03
N GLY A 188 4.36 2.16 0.29
CA GLY A 188 5.58 2.08 -0.50
C GLY A 188 6.65 2.91 0.21
N CYS A 189 7.82 2.32 0.49
CA CYS A 189 8.86 3.04 1.21
C CYS A 189 10.24 2.47 0.91
N TYR A 190 11.13 3.36 0.47
CA TYR A 190 12.51 3.05 0.16
C TYR A 190 13.45 3.72 1.17
N PHE A 191 14.45 2.96 1.63
CA PHE A 191 15.47 3.44 2.59
C PHE A 191 14.86 4.17 3.80
N ASP A 192 14.02 3.47 4.57
CA ASP A 192 13.54 3.99 5.85
C ASP A 192 14.64 3.84 6.92
N PRO A 193 15.19 4.95 7.43
CA PRO A 193 16.31 4.94 8.36
C PRO A 193 15.94 4.45 9.75
N ARG A 194 14.65 4.29 10.06
CA ARG A 194 14.17 3.80 11.36
C ARG A 194 14.40 2.30 11.56
N GLY A 195 14.73 1.56 10.49
CA GLY A 195 14.91 0.11 10.51
C GLY A 195 16.22 -0.34 11.14
N LEU A 196 16.28 -0.31 12.47
CA LEU A 196 17.51 -0.54 13.23
C LEU A 196 17.53 -1.84 14.02
N VAL A 197 16.45 -2.15 14.74
CA VAL A 197 16.49 -3.18 15.81
C VAL A 197 15.92 -4.53 15.38
N TRP A 198 14.67 -4.55 14.87
CA TRP A 198 13.96 -5.81 14.60
C TRP A 198 13.50 -5.99 13.15
N TRP A 199 13.60 -4.94 12.35
CA TRP A 199 13.32 -4.91 10.92
C TRP A 199 14.37 -4.07 10.21
N LYS A 200 14.49 -4.21 8.90
CA LYS A 200 15.46 -3.48 8.08
C LYS A 200 14.84 -3.00 6.78
N SER A 201 15.41 -1.94 6.22
CA SER A 201 15.12 -1.53 4.85
C SER A 201 15.52 -2.63 3.85
N ARG A 202 14.68 -2.81 2.82
CA ARG A 202 14.79 -3.91 1.83
C ARG A 202 15.26 -3.38 0.48
N LEU A 203 16.46 -2.80 0.43
CA LEU A 203 17.00 -2.17 -0.76
C LEU A 203 17.06 -3.13 -1.95
N GLY A 204 16.65 -2.66 -3.13
CA GLY A 204 16.59 -3.46 -4.36
C GLY A 204 15.49 -4.52 -4.39
N LYS A 205 14.62 -4.59 -3.37
CA LYS A 205 13.42 -5.44 -3.37
C LYS A 205 12.17 -4.58 -3.52
N HIS A 206 11.04 -5.22 -3.86
CA HIS A 206 9.75 -4.56 -3.78
C HIS A 206 9.48 -4.08 -2.33
N GLY A 207 9.32 -2.76 -2.18
CA GLY A 207 8.89 -2.08 -0.95
C GLY A 207 7.43 -1.65 -0.96
N GLY A 208 6.77 -1.66 -2.14
CA GLY A 208 5.35 -1.38 -2.33
C GLY A 208 4.43 -2.50 -1.85
N THR A 209 3.42 -2.12 -1.07
CA THR A 209 2.36 -3.02 -0.59
C THR A 209 1.44 -3.41 -1.73
N ARG A 210 1.14 -4.70 -1.88
CA ARG A 210 0.33 -5.18 -3.02
C ARG A 210 -0.50 -6.43 -2.81
N HIS A 211 -1.54 -6.61 -3.63
CA HIS A 211 -2.50 -7.72 -3.53
C HIS A 211 -3.13 -7.78 -2.12
N VAL A 212 -3.86 -6.74 -1.76
CA VAL A 212 -4.48 -6.59 -0.44
C VAL A 212 -5.99 -6.58 -0.58
N ARG A 213 -6.68 -7.38 0.23
CA ARG A 213 -8.13 -7.38 0.37
C ARG A 213 -8.52 -7.01 1.80
N ILE A 214 -9.40 -6.03 1.96
CA ILE A 214 -9.90 -5.54 3.24
C ILE A 214 -11.42 -5.60 3.19
N ALA A 215 -12.03 -6.46 4.00
CA ALA A 215 -13.47 -6.70 3.91
C ALA A 215 -14.17 -6.84 5.26
N HIS A 216 -15.45 -6.48 5.28
CA HIS A 216 -16.38 -6.74 6.40
C HIS A 216 -15.90 -6.20 7.75
N SER A 217 -15.06 -5.17 7.76
CA SER A 217 -14.37 -4.68 8.95
C SER A 217 -14.92 -3.33 9.41
N TYR A 218 -14.82 -3.06 10.71
CA TYR A 218 -15.08 -1.76 11.31
C TYR A 218 -13.75 -1.12 11.66
N LEU A 219 -13.39 -0.02 10.99
CA LEU A 219 -12.12 0.67 11.15
C LEU A 219 -12.37 2.12 11.59
N ASN A 220 -12.32 2.36 12.89
CA ASN A 220 -12.38 3.69 13.47
C ASN A 220 -10.98 4.14 13.89
N SER A 221 -10.45 5.11 13.15
CA SER A 221 -9.06 5.56 13.23
C SER A 221 -8.89 6.92 13.91
N GLY A 222 -9.95 7.49 14.49
CA GLY A 222 -9.88 8.79 15.15
C GLY A 222 -9.24 9.87 14.27
N GLY A 223 -8.05 10.35 14.65
CA GLY A 223 -7.30 11.39 13.93
C GLY A 223 -6.47 10.90 12.73
N GLY A 224 -6.27 9.59 12.57
CA GLY A 224 -5.54 9.00 11.44
C GLY A 224 -6.41 8.82 10.19
N LYS A 225 -6.11 7.84 9.33
CA LYS A 225 -6.89 7.40 8.17
C LYS A 225 -7.35 5.96 8.36
N ALA A 226 -8.60 5.62 8.08
CA ALA A 226 -9.02 4.21 8.18
C ALA A 226 -8.28 3.32 7.18
N LEU A 227 -8.04 3.81 5.96
CA LEU A 227 -7.11 3.29 4.97
C LEU A 227 -6.08 4.39 4.65
N ALA A 228 -4.83 4.18 5.03
CA ALA A 228 -3.74 5.15 4.88
C ALA A 228 -2.80 4.75 3.73
N PHE A 229 -2.66 5.59 2.71
CA PHE A 229 -1.66 5.45 1.65
C PHE A 229 -0.40 6.21 2.03
N ILE A 230 0.72 5.49 2.21
CA ILE A 230 2.00 6.05 2.59
C ILE A 230 3.01 5.82 1.47
N THR A 231 3.30 6.85 0.68
CA THR A 231 4.02 6.76 -0.60
C THR A 231 5.46 7.26 -0.54
N TRP A 232 6.15 6.95 0.55
CA TRP A 232 7.54 7.41 0.84
C TRP A 232 8.63 6.63 0.07
N GLY A 233 8.34 6.25 -1.17
CA GLY A 233 9.21 5.44 -2.03
C GLY A 233 10.01 6.21 -3.07
N THR A 234 9.90 7.54 -3.11
CA THR A 234 10.44 8.41 -4.18
C THR A 234 11.95 8.41 -4.35
N SER A 235 12.70 7.90 -3.38
CA SER A 235 14.16 7.76 -3.48
C SER A 235 14.62 6.44 -4.10
N ASP A 236 13.71 5.51 -4.43
CA ASP A 236 14.08 4.26 -5.11
C ASP A 236 14.52 4.54 -6.56
N PRO A 237 15.66 4.01 -7.02
CA PRO A 237 16.03 4.07 -8.43
C PRO A 237 14.96 3.50 -9.37
N ASN A 238 14.17 2.50 -8.95
CA ASN A 238 13.10 1.90 -9.72
C ASN A 238 11.74 2.04 -9.00
N TYR A 239 10.89 2.94 -9.48
CA TYR A 239 9.59 3.21 -8.85
C TYR A 239 8.60 2.04 -8.92
N GLU A 240 8.75 1.09 -9.87
CA GLU A 240 7.93 -0.14 -9.86
C GLU A 240 8.10 -0.93 -8.55
N CYS A 241 9.27 -0.84 -7.89
CA CYS A 241 9.51 -1.53 -6.63
C CYS A 241 8.71 -0.91 -5.48
N GLN A 242 8.34 0.37 -5.55
CA GLN A 242 7.67 1.10 -4.48
C GLN A 242 6.19 1.35 -4.73
N GLU A 243 5.68 0.94 -5.89
CA GLU A 243 4.29 1.11 -6.26
C GLU A 243 3.35 0.35 -5.31
N ILE A 244 2.36 1.06 -4.75
CA ILE A 244 1.24 0.43 -4.03
C ILE A 244 0.23 -0.02 -5.07
N SER A 245 -0.12 -1.31 -5.08
CA SER A 245 -0.96 -1.85 -6.16
C SER A 245 -1.88 -3.01 -5.77
N ASP A 246 -2.91 -3.25 -6.58
CA ASP A 246 -3.86 -4.36 -6.42
C ASP A 246 -4.52 -4.36 -5.04
N ILE A 247 -5.14 -3.22 -4.70
CA ILE A 247 -5.82 -3.01 -3.42
C ILE A 247 -7.33 -3.10 -3.63
N THR A 248 -8.01 -3.87 -2.79
CA THR A 248 -9.47 -4.00 -2.83
C THR A 248 -10.04 -3.85 -1.42
N ALA A 249 -10.96 -2.90 -1.22
CA ALA A 249 -11.64 -2.68 0.04
C ALA A 249 -13.17 -2.58 -0.16
N TYR A 250 -13.93 -3.47 0.50
CA TYR A 250 -15.40 -3.48 0.37
C TYR A 250 -16.14 -3.93 1.63
N ASP A 251 -17.41 -3.55 1.74
CA ASP A 251 -18.31 -3.90 2.85
C ASP A 251 -17.73 -3.54 4.23
N ASN A 252 -16.96 -2.44 4.32
CA ASN A 252 -16.39 -1.96 5.57
C ASN A 252 -17.15 -0.74 6.10
N TYR A 253 -16.92 -0.44 7.37
CA TYR A 253 -17.25 0.84 7.98
C TYR A 253 -15.95 1.57 8.29
N LEU A 254 -15.70 2.69 7.61
CA LEU A 254 -14.46 3.45 7.67
C LEU A 254 -14.73 4.82 8.31
N ILE A 255 -14.15 5.08 9.48
CA ILE A 255 -14.38 6.30 10.27
C ILE A 255 -13.06 6.99 10.57
N SER A 256 -12.94 8.25 10.15
CA SER A 256 -11.83 9.15 10.47
C SER A 256 -12.11 10.52 9.83
N THR A 257 -11.38 11.59 10.18
CA THR A 257 -11.44 12.85 9.41
C THR A 257 -11.25 12.63 7.90
N ASN A 258 -10.35 11.71 7.53
CA ASN A 258 -10.11 11.27 6.16
C ASN A 258 -10.10 9.73 6.09
N PRO A 259 -11.27 9.07 5.95
CA PRO A 259 -11.39 7.61 6.06
C PRO A 259 -10.52 6.86 5.06
N VAL A 260 -10.47 7.34 3.82
CA VAL A 260 -9.46 6.95 2.84
C VAL A 260 -8.58 8.17 2.63
N GLY A 261 -7.30 8.06 2.95
CA GLY A 261 -6.38 9.15 2.65
C GLY A 261 -4.92 8.80 2.73
N ALA A 262 -4.06 9.83 2.70
CA ALA A 262 -2.64 9.64 2.47
C ALA A 262 -1.73 10.44 3.41
N TRP A 263 -0.50 9.95 3.54
CA TRP A 263 0.68 10.67 3.99
C TRP A 263 1.69 10.65 2.82
N PRO A 264 1.62 11.62 1.90
CA PRO A 264 2.26 11.50 0.60
C PRO A 264 3.75 11.85 0.61
N ASP A 265 4.11 13.00 1.18
CA ASP A 265 5.44 13.62 1.24
C ASP A 265 6.46 12.69 1.94
N ASN A 266 7.63 12.46 1.35
CA ASN A 266 8.62 11.52 1.84
C ASN A 266 9.48 12.16 2.96
N PRO A 267 9.28 11.76 4.23
CA PRO A 267 9.94 12.40 5.37
C PRO A 267 11.44 12.12 5.46
N TYR A 268 11.99 11.28 4.58
CA TYR A 268 13.37 10.81 4.64
C TYR A 268 14.23 11.23 3.44
N ASN A 269 13.62 11.57 2.30
CA ASN A 269 14.38 11.81 1.07
C ASN A 269 13.87 12.98 0.21
N GLY A 270 13.05 13.88 0.78
CA GLY A 270 12.61 15.13 0.16
C GLY A 270 13.22 16.37 0.84
N LYS A 271 12.39 17.38 1.06
CA LYS A 271 12.70 18.65 1.70
C LYS A 271 13.22 18.46 3.13
N ALA A 272 14.23 19.26 3.47
CA ALA A 272 14.79 19.35 4.83
C ALA A 272 14.81 20.82 5.31
N PRO A 273 14.21 21.14 6.47
CA PRO A 273 13.46 20.26 7.36
C PRO A 273 12.13 19.81 6.74
N PHE A 274 11.71 18.60 7.08
CA PHE A 274 10.42 18.07 6.67
C PHE A 274 9.29 18.91 7.29
N ASP A 275 8.33 19.32 6.46
CA ASP A 275 7.15 20.05 6.89
C ASP A 275 5.86 19.56 6.23
N ASN A 276 5.92 18.42 5.54
CA ASN A 276 4.76 17.75 4.93
C ASN A 276 4.04 18.63 3.89
N SER A 277 4.79 19.43 3.13
CA SER A 277 4.27 20.41 2.16
C SER A 277 4.54 20.05 0.71
N GLU A 278 5.41 19.08 0.43
CA GLU A 278 5.72 18.70 -0.95
C GLU A 278 4.52 18.01 -1.59
N THR A 279 4.15 18.47 -2.78
CA THR A 279 2.95 17.97 -3.49
C THR A 279 3.26 17.02 -4.64
N ASP A 280 4.54 16.79 -4.92
CA ASP A 280 5.06 15.97 -6.02
C ASP A 280 6.03 14.88 -5.53
N ASP A 281 6.27 14.80 -4.22
CA ASP A 281 7.14 13.80 -3.60
C ASP A 281 6.33 12.57 -3.14
N TYR A 282 5.83 11.77 -4.09
CA TYR A 282 5.17 10.49 -3.79
C TYR A 282 5.52 9.38 -4.80
N SER A 283 5.62 8.15 -4.30
CA SER A 283 5.71 6.96 -5.14
C SER A 283 4.37 6.56 -5.76
N PRO A 284 4.37 5.86 -6.90
CA PRO A 284 3.15 5.48 -7.63
C PRO A 284 2.12 4.66 -6.84
N VAL A 285 0.84 4.84 -7.19
CA VAL A 285 -0.30 4.05 -6.70
C VAL A 285 -1.13 3.64 -7.90
N LYS A 286 -1.45 2.34 -8.05
CA LYS A 286 -2.34 1.87 -9.13
C LYS A 286 -3.25 0.70 -8.78
N SER A 287 -4.25 0.44 -9.62
CA SER A 287 -5.12 -0.75 -9.52
C SER A 287 -5.77 -0.88 -8.15
N VAL A 288 -6.56 0.13 -7.79
CA VAL A 288 -7.27 0.21 -6.51
C VAL A 288 -8.77 0.17 -6.74
N ARG A 289 -9.50 -0.59 -5.91
CA ARG A 289 -10.96 -0.74 -5.92
C ARG A 289 -11.51 -0.55 -4.51
N ILE A 290 -12.26 0.52 -4.27
CA ILE A 290 -12.85 0.82 -2.96
C ILE A 290 -14.35 1.08 -3.13
N PHE A 291 -15.18 0.09 -2.78
CA PHE A 291 -16.62 0.11 -3.08
C PHE A 291 -17.45 -0.48 -1.96
N ASN A 292 -18.72 -0.08 -1.86
CA ASN A 292 -19.69 -0.60 -0.91
C ASN A 292 -19.22 -0.46 0.54
N ASN A 293 -18.49 0.59 0.86
CA ASN A 293 -18.14 0.90 2.25
C ASN A 293 -19.02 2.04 2.76
N LYS A 294 -19.21 2.08 4.07
CA LYS A 294 -19.71 3.28 4.75
C LYS A 294 -18.54 4.16 5.15
N TYR A 295 -18.57 5.42 4.75
CA TYR A 295 -17.55 6.41 5.09
C TYR A 295 -18.11 7.43 6.06
N GLU A 296 -17.37 7.73 7.12
CA GLU A 296 -17.63 8.87 7.99
C GLU A 296 -16.41 9.78 8.00
N GLY A 297 -16.43 10.80 7.15
CA GLY A 297 -15.36 11.77 6.91
C GLY A 297 -15.08 11.97 5.43
N ASN A 298 -14.09 12.81 5.10
CA ASN A 298 -13.80 13.23 3.73
C ASN A 298 -12.65 12.41 3.13
N CYS A 299 -12.92 11.61 2.11
CA CYS A 299 -11.90 10.79 1.47
C CYS A 299 -11.06 11.63 0.49
N THR A 300 -9.74 11.53 0.60
CA THR A 300 -8.80 12.15 -0.35
C THR A 300 -7.41 11.55 -0.19
N ILE A 301 -6.78 11.17 -1.30
CA ILE A 301 -5.36 10.79 -1.35
C ILE A 301 -4.50 11.89 -1.98
N ALA A 302 -5.04 13.11 -2.11
CA ALA A 302 -4.30 14.22 -2.67
C ALA A 302 -2.97 14.43 -1.92
N PRO A 303 -1.89 14.78 -2.64
CA PRO A 303 -1.82 15.11 -4.07
C PRO A 303 -1.47 13.91 -4.99
N ILE A 304 -1.59 12.68 -4.49
CA ILE A 304 -1.22 11.48 -5.25
C ILE A 304 -2.11 11.36 -6.51
N ARG A 305 -1.47 11.29 -7.68
CA ARG A 305 -2.13 11.02 -8.97
C ARG A 305 -2.11 9.53 -9.27
N ALA A 306 -3.01 8.78 -8.64
CA ALA A 306 -3.11 7.33 -8.82
C ALA A 306 -3.69 6.96 -10.20
N THR A 307 -3.24 5.86 -10.82
CA THR A 307 -3.85 5.35 -12.06
C THR A 307 -4.69 4.11 -11.77
N ASP A 308 -5.73 3.86 -12.57
CA ASP A 308 -6.60 2.69 -12.37
C ASP A 308 -7.15 2.60 -10.94
N PHE A 309 -7.57 3.73 -10.40
CA PHE A 309 -8.21 3.90 -9.10
C PHE A 309 -9.71 4.11 -9.31
N LEU A 310 -10.52 3.16 -8.82
CA LEU A 310 -11.98 3.29 -8.85
C LEU A 310 -12.53 3.26 -7.43
N SER A 311 -13.38 4.23 -7.13
CA SER A 311 -14.07 4.27 -5.84
C SER A 311 -15.49 4.81 -5.92
N ASP A 312 -16.25 4.64 -4.84
CA ASP A 312 -17.53 5.31 -4.58
C ASP A 312 -17.44 6.39 -3.49
N CYS A 313 -16.21 6.83 -3.14
CA CYS A 313 -15.96 7.84 -2.11
C CYS A 313 -15.44 9.18 -2.65
N GLY A 314 -15.52 9.39 -3.96
CA GLY A 314 -15.11 10.64 -4.62
C GLY A 314 -13.62 10.77 -4.90
N ILE A 315 -12.84 9.69 -4.75
CA ILE A 315 -11.46 9.62 -5.23
C ILE A 315 -11.45 9.05 -6.64
N TYR A 316 -10.84 9.77 -7.57
CA TYR A 316 -10.74 9.41 -8.97
C TYR A 316 -9.30 9.05 -9.36
N SER A 317 -9.17 8.33 -10.47
CA SER A 317 -7.88 8.17 -11.14
C SER A 317 -7.34 9.53 -11.61
N ALA A 318 -6.05 9.58 -11.93
CA ALA A 318 -5.43 10.68 -12.63
C ALA A 318 -6.17 10.97 -13.95
N ASP A 319 -6.17 12.24 -14.33
CA ASP A 319 -6.76 12.78 -15.57
C ASP A 319 -5.76 12.91 -16.72
N ASP A 320 -4.48 12.61 -16.48
CA ASP A 320 -3.42 12.55 -17.49
C ASP A 320 -2.48 11.37 -17.23
N PHE A 321 -1.77 10.94 -18.27
CA PHE A 321 -0.80 9.86 -18.20
C PHE A 321 0.32 10.19 -17.20
N GLN A 322 0.52 9.28 -16.24
CA GLN A 322 1.65 9.34 -15.30
C GLN A 322 2.82 8.51 -15.84
N ASN A 323 4.07 8.83 -15.49
CA ASN A 323 5.25 8.10 -16.02
C ASN A 323 5.16 7.87 -17.55
N LYS A 324 4.74 8.91 -18.27
CA LYS A 324 4.25 8.80 -19.66
C LYS A 324 5.31 8.38 -20.68
N ASP A 325 6.58 8.47 -20.30
CA ASP A 325 7.78 8.12 -21.08
C ASP A 325 8.62 7.02 -20.43
N PHE A 326 8.08 6.34 -19.41
CA PHE A 326 8.73 5.23 -18.68
C PHE A 326 10.03 5.64 -17.95
N CYS A 327 10.21 6.94 -17.67
CA CYS A 327 11.43 7.53 -17.11
C CYS A 327 11.22 8.33 -15.82
N ILE A 328 10.10 8.16 -15.10
CA ILE A 328 9.82 8.94 -13.89
C ILE A 328 10.87 8.76 -12.77
N SER A 329 11.60 7.64 -12.79
CA SER A 329 12.68 7.35 -11.83
C SER A 329 14.02 7.22 -12.55
N ARG A 330 15.09 7.02 -11.78
CA ARG A 330 16.46 6.89 -12.33
C ARG A 330 16.65 5.64 -13.20
N GLN A 331 15.73 4.68 -13.14
CA GLN A 331 15.73 3.46 -13.94
C GLN A 331 14.44 3.35 -14.78
N PRO A 332 14.55 2.89 -16.03
CA PRO A 332 13.38 2.62 -16.89
C PRO A 332 12.37 1.68 -16.22
N ASN A 333 11.08 2.04 -16.22
CA ASN A 333 10.07 1.27 -15.49
C ASN A 333 8.61 1.52 -15.98
N LEU A 334 7.73 0.56 -15.71
CA LEU A 334 6.28 0.47 -15.97
C LEU A 334 5.42 0.97 -14.81
N SER A 335 5.96 1.73 -13.86
CA SER A 335 5.12 2.28 -12.78
C SER A 335 4.00 3.15 -13.36
N ASN A 336 2.84 3.15 -12.72
CA ASN A 336 1.57 3.72 -13.20
C ASN A 336 0.95 3.04 -14.44
N TRP A 337 1.69 2.20 -15.18
CA TRP A 337 1.17 1.45 -16.31
C TRP A 337 0.63 0.08 -15.88
N SER A 338 -0.61 -0.20 -16.26
CA SER A 338 -1.23 -1.52 -16.18
C SER A 338 -0.94 -2.29 -17.47
N TYR A 339 -0.87 -3.62 -17.36
CA TYR A 339 -0.53 -4.45 -18.51
C TYR A 339 -1.14 -5.84 -18.44
N LYS A 340 -1.43 -6.41 -19.61
CA LYS A 340 -1.74 -7.83 -19.79
C LYS A 340 -0.53 -8.50 -20.42
N LYS A 341 0.05 -9.47 -19.70
CA LYS A 341 1.10 -10.35 -20.23
C LYS A 341 0.47 -11.62 -20.79
N ASN A 342 1.09 -12.16 -21.83
CA ASN A 342 0.76 -13.49 -22.33
C ASN A 342 1.58 -14.56 -21.59
N LYS A 343 1.67 -15.79 -22.15
CA LYS A 343 2.39 -16.91 -21.51
C LYS A 343 3.89 -16.62 -21.28
N LYS A 344 4.49 -15.66 -21.98
CA LYS A 344 5.88 -15.21 -21.78
C LYS A 344 5.94 -14.09 -20.73
N LYS A 345 6.77 -14.26 -19.71
CA LYS A 345 6.89 -13.30 -18.58
C LYS A 345 7.38 -11.92 -18.99
N ASP A 346 8.13 -11.83 -20.08
CA ASP A 346 8.69 -10.62 -20.66
C ASP A 346 7.94 -10.17 -21.94
N SER A 347 6.72 -10.69 -22.16
CA SER A 347 5.82 -10.22 -23.23
C SER A 347 5.41 -8.76 -23.08
N VAL A 348 5.52 -8.21 -21.87
CA VAL A 348 5.47 -6.76 -21.61
C VAL A 348 6.67 -6.40 -20.74
N SER A 349 7.47 -5.43 -21.17
CA SER A 349 8.70 -4.98 -20.49
C SER A 349 9.04 -3.54 -20.84
N VAL A 350 10.11 -2.99 -20.25
CA VAL A 350 10.70 -1.72 -20.69
C VAL A 350 12.06 -2.00 -21.31
N ARG A 351 12.32 -1.42 -22.47
CA ARG A 351 13.58 -1.59 -23.22
C ARG A 351 14.04 -0.26 -23.82
N ARG A 352 15.31 -0.21 -24.22
CA ARG A 352 15.83 0.88 -25.05
C ARG A 352 15.79 0.47 -26.52
N ILE A 353 15.10 1.25 -27.34
CA ILE A 353 15.02 1.06 -28.80
C ILE A 353 15.42 2.39 -29.45
N GLY A 354 16.46 2.39 -30.29
CA GLY A 354 16.97 3.62 -30.91
C GLY A 354 17.36 4.71 -29.88
N GLY A 355 17.91 4.30 -28.73
CA GLY A 355 18.27 5.21 -27.62
C GLY A 355 17.10 5.66 -26.73
N LYS A 356 15.85 5.46 -27.16
CA LYS A 356 14.62 5.85 -26.45
C LYS A 356 14.17 4.73 -25.51
N ILE A 357 13.71 5.10 -24.32
CA ILE A 357 13.11 4.16 -23.37
C ILE A 357 11.65 3.96 -23.76
N CYS A 358 11.22 2.71 -23.87
CA CYS A 358 9.90 2.35 -24.37
C CYS A 358 9.30 1.20 -23.56
N GLY A 359 7.99 1.24 -23.33
CA GLY A 359 7.21 0.06 -22.99
C GLY A 359 7.07 -0.83 -24.23
N VAL A 360 7.47 -2.09 -24.14
CA VAL A 360 7.50 -3.04 -25.26
C VAL A 360 6.57 -4.20 -25.01
N MET A 361 5.74 -4.51 -25.99
CA MET A 361 4.92 -5.71 -26.09
C MET A 361 5.45 -6.62 -27.21
N GLN A 362 5.47 -7.93 -26.99
CA GLN A 362 6.05 -8.90 -27.94
C GLN A 362 5.52 -10.33 -27.68
N TYR A 363 5.94 -11.27 -28.53
CA TYR A 363 5.55 -12.69 -28.48
C TYR A 363 4.05 -12.94 -28.67
N PHE A 364 3.41 -12.22 -29.60
CA PHE A 364 1.95 -12.16 -29.72
C PHE A 364 1.26 -13.51 -30.01
N LYS A 365 1.97 -14.48 -30.63
CA LYS A 365 1.47 -15.86 -30.80
C LYS A 365 1.16 -16.57 -29.47
N GLU A 366 1.73 -16.11 -28.36
CA GLU A 366 1.56 -16.72 -27.04
C GLU A 366 0.31 -16.23 -26.31
N GLY A 367 -0.44 -15.30 -26.92
CA GLY A 367 -1.67 -14.71 -26.40
C GLY A 367 -1.65 -13.19 -26.42
N ASP A 368 -2.81 -12.58 -26.11
CA ASP A 368 -2.96 -11.13 -26.13
C ASP A 368 -1.99 -10.43 -25.17
N THR A 369 -1.58 -9.24 -25.58
CA THR A 369 -0.82 -8.32 -24.75
C THR A 369 -1.44 -6.94 -24.78
N SER A 370 -1.31 -6.20 -23.69
CA SER A 370 -1.72 -4.80 -23.64
C SER A 370 -0.90 -4.01 -22.63
N LEU A 371 -0.78 -2.72 -22.88
CA LEU A 371 -0.13 -1.74 -22.03
C LEU A 371 -0.99 -0.47 -22.01
N TYR A 372 -1.48 -0.09 -20.83
CA TYR A 372 -2.52 0.93 -20.70
C TYR A 372 -2.48 1.60 -19.32
N GLN A 373 -3.14 2.76 -19.19
CA GLN A 373 -3.44 3.37 -17.90
C GLN A 373 -4.95 3.50 -17.70
N GLY A 374 -5.39 3.35 -16.45
CA GLY A 374 -6.75 3.75 -16.05
C GLY A 374 -6.76 5.22 -15.68
N LEU A 375 -7.52 6.03 -16.40
CA LEU A 375 -7.64 7.48 -16.19
C LEU A 375 -9.10 7.86 -15.95
N HIS A 376 -9.34 8.96 -15.24
CA HIS A 376 -10.66 9.56 -15.07
C HIS A 376 -10.75 10.84 -15.90
N LEU A 377 -11.65 10.88 -16.87
CA LEU A 377 -11.81 12.02 -17.77
C LEU A 377 -13.22 12.60 -17.65
N LEU A 378 -13.31 13.92 -17.66
CA LEU A 378 -14.58 14.64 -17.63
C LEU A 378 -15.35 14.51 -18.96
N ALA A 379 -16.66 14.74 -18.94
CA ALA A 379 -17.48 14.80 -20.15
C ALA A 379 -16.94 15.83 -21.16
N GLY A 380 -16.87 15.46 -22.45
CA GLY A 380 -16.35 16.34 -23.50
C GLY A 380 -15.56 15.63 -24.58
N ALA A 381 -14.90 16.42 -25.43
CA ALA A 381 -14.04 15.94 -26.49
C ALA A 381 -12.61 15.74 -25.98
N HIS A 382 -12.02 14.60 -26.30
CA HIS A 382 -10.67 14.23 -25.87
C HIS A 382 -9.84 13.75 -27.04
N LYS A 383 -8.54 13.97 -26.94
CA LYS A 383 -7.54 13.49 -27.88
C LYS A 383 -6.38 12.89 -27.11
N CYS A 384 -6.12 11.61 -27.31
CA CYS A 384 -4.89 10.98 -26.85
C CYS A 384 -3.91 10.80 -28.02
N THR A 385 -2.64 11.03 -27.72
CA THR A 385 -1.54 10.91 -28.68
C THR A 385 -0.56 9.86 -28.17
N PHE A 386 -0.17 8.94 -29.03
CA PHE A 386 0.78 7.88 -28.73
C PHE A 386 1.94 7.90 -29.74
N GLU A 387 3.17 7.93 -29.23
CA GLU A 387 4.38 7.73 -30.02
C GLU A 387 4.72 6.24 -30.05
N VAL A 388 4.48 5.57 -31.17
CA VAL A 388 4.53 4.11 -31.28
C VAL A 388 5.36 3.67 -32.48
N MET A 389 6.12 2.59 -32.30
CA MET A 389 6.71 1.78 -33.35
C MET A 389 6.10 0.38 -33.26
N THR A 390 5.69 -0.21 -34.38
CA THR A 390 5.13 -1.57 -34.42
C THR A 390 5.92 -2.39 -35.42
N GLY A 391 5.84 -3.73 -35.43
CA GLY A 391 6.23 -4.47 -36.63
C GLY A 391 5.12 -4.46 -37.67
N ALA A 392 5.21 -5.42 -38.61
CA ALA A 392 4.41 -5.43 -39.84
C ALA A 392 2.92 -5.68 -39.62
N THR A 393 2.54 -6.41 -38.56
CA THR A 393 1.12 -6.66 -38.27
C THR A 393 0.44 -5.47 -37.59
N GLY A 394 1.22 -4.58 -36.97
CA GLY A 394 0.69 -3.38 -36.32
C GLY A 394 0.20 -3.62 -34.89
N ALA A 395 -0.56 -2.67 -34.37
CA ALA A 395 -1.23 -2.77 -33.06
C ALA A 395 -2.51 -1.93 -33.05
N TYR A 396 -3.31 -2.06 -32.01
CA TYR A 396 -4.48 -1.22 -31.79
C TYR A 396 -4.24 -0.22 -30.67
N LEU A 397 -4.44 1.05 -30.96
CA LEU A 397 -4.71 2.07 -29.94
C LEU A 397 -6.17 1.93 -29.52
N PHE A 398 -6.45 2.02 -28.22
CA PHE A 398 -7.81 1.84 -27.73
C PHE A 398 -8.15 2.77 -26.57
N VAL A 399 -9.45 3.06 -26.47
CA VAL A 399 -10.12 3.67 -25.31
C VAL A 399 -11.27 2.75 -24.93
N GLN A 400 -11.26 2.26 -23.70
CA GLN A 400 -12.26 1.34 -23.18
C GLN A 400 -12.87 1.88 -21.90
N ASN A 401 -14.19 1.87 -21.77
CA ASN A 401 -14.85 2.17 -20.49
C ASN A 401 -14.56 1.04 -19.49
N ILE A 402 -14.00 1.37 -18.32
CA ILE A 402 -13.56 0.36 -17.35
C ILE A 402 -14.76 -0.39 -16.75
N ARG A 403 -15.89 0.28 -16.59
CA ARG A 403 -17.08 -0.26 -15.90
C ARG A 403 -17.93 -1.13 -16.82
N THR A 404 -18.12 -0.72 -18.07
CA THR A 404 -18.95 -1.46 -19.04
C THR A 404 -18.14 -2.42 -19.90
N GLY A 405 -16.83 -2.19 -20.05
CA GLY A 405 -15.97 -2.93 -20.98
C GLY A 405 -16.12 -2.51 -22.43
N GLU A 406 -16.96 -1.51 -22.73
CA GLU A 406 -17.19 -1.02 -24.09
C GLU A 406 -15.97 -0.31 -24.66
N ILE A 407 -15.62 -0.62 -25.92
CA ILE A 407 -14.59 0.10 -26.67
C ILE A 407 -15.22 1.37 -27.26
N LEU A 408 -14.82 2.52 -26.75
CA LEU A 408 -15.34 3.83 -27.16
C LEU A 408 -14.64 4.37 -28.41
N ALA A 409 -13.35 4.05 -28.56
CA ALA A 409 -12.58 4.38 -29.74
C ALA A 409 -11.45 3.39 -29.92
N GLU A 410 -11.14 3.08 -31.17
CA GLU A 410 -10.04 2.19 -31.53
C GLU A 410 -9.46 2.57 -32.88
N ARG A 411 -8.15 2.38 -33.04
CA ARG A 411 -7.44 2.62 -34.30
C ARG A 411 -6.33 1.60 -34.48
N HIS A 412 -6.35 0.88 -35.58
CA HIS A 412 -5.22 0.07 -36.03
C HIS A 412 -4.10 0.96 -36.56
N ILE A 413 -2.87 0.67 -36.16
CA ILE A 413 -1.66 1.43 -36.52
C ILE A 413 -0.56 0.47 -36.97
N VAL A 414 0.22 0.89 -37.98
CA VAL A 414 1.36 0.14 -38.51
C VAL A 414 2.51 1.13 -38.75
N SER A 415 3.65 0.93 -38.09
CA SER A 415 4.85 1.78 -38.21
C SER A 415 6.16 0.98 -38.02
N PRO A 416 6.58 0.18 -39.02
CA PRO A 416 7.73 -0.73 -38.94
C PRO A 416 9.10 -0.06 -38.98
N GLU A 417 9.21 1.13 -39.57
CA GLU A 417 10.51 1.74 -39.87
C GLU A 417 10.98 2.70 -38.76
N ALA A 418 10.06 3.35 -38.06
CA ALA A 418 10.37 4.37 -37.07
C ALA A 418 9.21 4.58 -36.09
N PHE A 419 9.47 5.29 -35.00
CA PHE A 419 8.41 5.84 -34.14
C PHE A 419 7.60 6.88 -34.91
N GLN A 420 6.28 6.72 -34.91
CA GLN A 420 5.33 7.69 -35.44
C GLN A 420 4.35 8.12 -34.36
N SER A 421 3.80 9.33 -34.51
CA SER A 421 2.78 9.86 -33.63
C SER A 421 1.40 9.54 -34.17
N PHE A 422 0.56 8.92 -33.35
CA PHE A 422 -0.79 8.53 -33.70
C PHE A 422 -1.79 9.14 -32.73
N GLU A 423 -2.84 9.75 -33.29
CA GLU A 423 -3.94 10.32 -32.51
C GLU A 423 -5.15 9.39 -32.49
N LEU A 424 -5.83 9.36 -31.35
CA LEU A 424 -7.15 8.77 -31.18
C LEU A 424 -8.07 9.80 -30.50
N LYS A 425 -9.17 10.13 -31.17
CA LYS A 425 -10.14 11.14 -30.74
C LYS A 425 -11.45 10.47 -30.35
N PHE A 426 -12.07 10.93 -29.27
CA PHE A 426 -13.32 10.38 -28.77
C PHE A 426 -14.10 11.44 -28.00
N MET A 427 -15.39 11.18 -27.78
CA MET A 427 -16.30 12.06 -27.06
C MET A 427 -16.94 11.28 -25.92
N LEU A 428 -17.04 11.91 -24.75
CA LEU A 428 -17.69 11.37 -23.57
C LEU A 428 -18.94 12.18 -23.27
N SER A 429 -20.08 11.50 -23.11
CA SER A 429 -21.33 12.13 -22.68
C SER A 429 -21.35 12.46 -21.18
N GLU A 430 -20.53 11.77 -20.39
CA GLU A 430 -20.43 11.90 -18.94
C GLU A 430 -18.99 11.64 -18.47
N ASP A 431 -18.67 12.06 -17.25
CA ASP A 431 -17.39 11.79 -16.61
C ASP A 431 -17.18 10.26 -16.49
N SER A 432 -16.03 9.77 -16.95
CA SER A 432 -15.81 8.34 -17.17
C SER A 432 -14.44 7.87 -16.72
N ASP A 433 -14.40 6.67 -16.14
CA ASP A 433 -13.17 5.93 -15.88
C ASP A 433 -12.84 5.05 -17.10
N LEU A 434 -11.66 5.25 -17.70
CA LEU A 434 -11.28 4.67 -18.98
C LEU A 434 -9.93 3.98 -18.93
N TYR A 435 -9.79 2.85 -19.62
CA TYR A 435 -8.48 2.33 -20.02
C TYR A 435 -8.08 2.94 -21.35
N LEU A 436 -6.88 3.53 -21.40
CA LEU A 436 -6.29 4.06 -22.62
C LEU A 436 -4.91 3.47 -22.81
N GLY A 437 -4.63 2.98 -24.02
CA GLY A 437 -3.33 2.40 -24.30
C GLY A 437 -3.25 1.70 -25.64
N VAL A 438 -2.32 0.73 -25.69
CA VAL A 438 -2.03 -0.06 -26.87
C VAL A 438 -2.29 -1.53 -26.54
N ARG A 439 -2.94 -2.25 -27.46
CA ARG A 439 -3.19 -3.69 -27.36
C ARG A 439 -2.78 -4.39 -28.63
N HIS A 440 -2.34 -5.63 -28.46
CA HIS A 440 -2.08 -6.56 -29.55
C HIS A 440 -2.82 -7.87 -29.29
N PRO A 441 -3.93 -8.11 -30.00
CA PRO A 441 -4.66 -9.38 -30.01
C PRO A 441 -3.80 -10.55 -30.51
N ALA A 442 -4.09 -11.77 -30.05
CA ALA A 442 -3.35 -12.97 -30.44
C ALA A 442 -3.57 -13.44 -31.89
N ASP A 443 -4.68 -13.02 -32.51
CA ASP A 443 -5.05 -13.37 -33.89
C ASP A 443 -4.30 -12.55 -34.95
N MET A 444 -3.59 -11.49 -34.51
CA MET A 444 -2.59 -10.80 -35.32
C MET A 444 -1.25 -11.56 -35.21
N THR A 445 -0.85 -12.30 -36.25
CA THR A 445 0.27 -13.24 -36.14
C THR A 445 1.52 -12.81 -36.92
N SER A 446 2.61 -12.60 -36.20
CA SER A 446 3.98 -12.65 -36.73
C SER A 446 4.92 -13.12 -35.60
N GLU A 447 5.93 -13.93 -35.94
CA GLU A 447 6.80 -14.62 -34.98
C GLU A 447 7.86 -13.68 -34.37
N GLU A 448 8.16 -12.57 -35.07
CA GLU A 448 9.17 -11.57 -34.71
C GLU A 448 8.58 -10.16 -34.51
N ASP A 449 7.26 -10.06 -34.41
CA ASP A 449 6.60 -8.76 -34.24
C ASP A 449 6.74 -8.21 -32.81
N PHE A 450 6.69 -6.89 -32.73
CA PHE A 450 6.71 -6.17 -31.47
C PHE A 450 5.88 -4.88 -31.58
N THR A 451 5.59 -4.30 -30.42
CA THR A 451 5.01 -2.96 -30.31
C THR A 451 5.77 -2.23 -29.22
N ALA A 452 6.35 -1.09 -29.57
CA ALA A 452 7.07 -0.22 -28.64
C ALA A 452 6.30 1.11 -28.51
N LEU A 453 5.83 1.40 -27.30
CA LEU A 453 5.26 2.67 -26.90
C LEU A 453 6.35 3.51 -26.24
N GLN A 454 6.69 4.65 -26.85
CA GLN A 454 7.68 5.57 -26.29
C GLN A 454 7.03 6.57 -25.35
N ARG A 455 5.90 7.16 -25.76
CA ARG A 455 5.25 8.24 -25.03
C ARG A 455 3.75 8.23 -25.25
N ALA A 456 2.99 8.59 -24.23
CA ALA A 456 1.58 8.92 -24.34
C ALA A 456 1.29 10.33 -23.78
N SER A 457 0.24 10.98 -24.26
CA SER A 457 -0.27 12.23 -23.69
C SER A 457 -1.77 12.38 -23.90
N MET A 458 -2.42 13.09 -22.97
CA MET A 458 -3.83 13.47 -23.07
C MET A 458 -3.96 14.97 -23.32
N GLU A 459 -4.87 15.34 -24.22
CA GLU A 459 -5.35 16.71 -24.40
C GLU A 459 -6.88 16.69 -24.34
N SER A 460 -7.46 17.43 -23.39
CA SER A 460 -8.89 17.75 -23.44
C SER A 460 -9.07 18.88 -24.43
N VAL A 461 -9.91 18.65 -25.44
CA VAL A 461 -10.23 19.67 -26.45
C VAL A 461 -11.34 20.51 -25.84
N GLU A 462 -11.03 21.76 -25.49
CA GLU A 462 -12.04 22.72 -25.00
C GLU A 462 -13.23 22.80 -25.98
N ARG A 463 -14.43 22.97 -25.41
CA ARG A 463 -15.70 23.03 -26.15
C ARG A 463 -15.76 24.18 -27.14
#